data_AF-A0A1A8HW23-F1
#
_entry.id   AF-A0A1A8HW23-F1
#
_cell.length_a   1.000
_cell.length_b   1.000
_cell.length_c   1.000
_cell.angle_alpha   90.00
_cell.angle_beta   90.00
_cell.angle_gamma   90.00
#
_symmetry.space_group_name_H-M   'P 1'
#
loop_
_entity.id
_entity.type
_entity.pdbx_description
1 polymer ?
#
loop_
_entity_poly.entity_id
_entity_poly.type
_entity_poly.pdbx_seq_one_letter_code
_entity_poly.pdbx_strand_id
1 'polypeptide(L)'
;MAGPISQEPLKTQQKCVATLALLCCFAVLMVLIFSSVDIWGDDEDGITEDNCSRDCHIVLAENIPEEFSLHVDGRHSLPLAVGFHSLLDQAKTSVQVVSSVWNLNSWGLDPVPSAAKQGQLLFQRLQSLRPRGVKLKIISSWTNSTELKAR
;
A
#
# COMPACT_ATOMS: atom_id res chain seq x y z
N MET A 1 -59.28 -26.79 44.89
CA MET A 1 -58.98 -25.70 43.93
C MET A 1 -57.49 -25.44 43.96
N ALA A 2 -56.72 -26.06 43.06
CA ALA A 2 -55.31 -25.77 42.89
C ALA A 2 -55.19 -24.83 41.68
N GLY A 3 -54.78 -23.59 41.92
CA GLY A 3 -54.54 -22.60 40.87
C GLY A 3 -53.28 -22.93 40.05
N PRO A 4 -53.15 -22.41 38.81
CA PRO A 4 -52.03 -22.72 37.95
C PRO A 4 -50.76 -22.01 38.43
N ILE A 5 -49.65 -22.76 38.47
CA ILE A 5 -48.32 -22.25 38.82
C ILE A 5 -47.74 -21.56 37.58
N SER A 6 -47.49 -20.26 37.71
CA SER A 6 -46.93 -19.40 36.65
C SER A 6 -45.56 -19.91 36.19
N GLN A 7 -45.48 -20.40 34.94
CA GLN A 7 -44.25 -20.83 34.26
C GLN A 7 -43.71 -19.80 33.25
N GLU A 8 -44.04 -18.51 33.43
CA GLU A 8 -43.59 -17.44 32.52
C GLU A 8 -42.10 -17.02 32.60
N PRO A 9 -41.38 -17.07 33.75
CA PRO A 9 -40.06 -16.43 33.82
C PRO A 9 -38.95 -17.22 33.10
N LEU A 10 -39.04 -18.55 33.04
CA LEU A 10 -37.99 -19.40 32.46
C LEU A 10 -37.95 -19.29 30.92
N LYS A 11 -39.12 -19.20 30.28
CA LYS A 11 -39.27 -19.13 28.82
C LYS A 11 -38.80 -17.79 28.25
N THR A 12 -38.95 -16.71 29.00
CA THR A 12 -38.48 -15.36 28.62
C THR A 12 -36.96 -15.23 28.75
N GLN A 13 -36.37 -15.81 29.80
CA GLN A 13 -34.91 -15.85 29.98
C GLN A 13 -34.23 -16.65 28.87
N GLN A 14 -34.75 -17.82 28.52
CA GLN A 14 -34.18 -18.66 27.45
C GLN A 14 -34.23 -17.97 26.07
N LYS A 15 -35.31 -17.23 25.78
CA LYS A 15 -35.41 -16.44 24.54
C LYS A 15 -34.39 -15.31 24.49
N CYS A 16 -34.15 -14.64 25.61
CA CYS A 16 -33.16 -13.55 25.69
C CYS A 16 -31.74 -14.06 25.42
N VAL A 17 -31.35 -15.17 26.06
CA VAL A 17 -30.03 -15.79 25.88
C VAL A 17 -29.83 -16.26 24.44
N ALA A 18 -30.85 -16.88 23.83
CA ALA A 18 -30.78 -17.33 22.44
C ALA A 18 -30.61 -16.15 21.47
N THR A 19 -31.32 -15.05 21.67
CA THR A 19 -31.21 -13.85 20.83
C THR A 19 -29.84 -13.20 20.95
N LEU A 20 -29.30 -13.08 22.18
CA LEU A 20 -27.96 -12.53 22.38
C LEU A 20 -26.88 -13.40 21.73
N ALA A 21 -26.96 -14.72 21.85
CA ALA A 21 -26.03 -15.64 21.19
C ALA A 21 -26.09 -15.50 19.66
N LEU A 22 -27.30 -15.42 19.09
CA LEU A 22 -27.50 -15.19 17.65
C LEU A 22 -26.89 -13.87 17.18
N LEU A 23 -27.11 -12.77 17.90
CA LEU A 23 -26.52 -11.47 17.57
C LEU A 23 -24.99 -11.51 17.61
N CYS A 24 -24.40 -12.15 18.63
CA CYS A 24 -22.96 -12.33 18.71
C CYS A 24 -22.42 -13.17 17.53
N CYS A 25 -23.10 -14.26 17.17
CA CYS A 25 -22.71 -15.07 16.01
C CYS A 25 -22.78 -14.27 14.70
N PHE A 26 -23.84 -13.48 14.49
CA PHE A 26 -23.96 -12.62 13.32
C PHE A 26 -22.85 -11.57 13.27
N ALA A 27 -22.50 -10.95 14.39
CA ALA A 27 -21.41 -9.97 14.45
C ALA A 27 -20.06 -10.60 14.06
N VAL A 28 -19.75 -11.80 14.57
CA VAL A 28 -18.52 -12.53 14.21
C VAL A 28 -18.52 -12.90 12.73
N LEU A 29 -19.63 -13.39 12.19
CA LEU A 29 -19.76 -13.71 10.76
C LEU A 29 -19.55 -12.48 9.89
N MET A 30 -20.11 -11.33 10.25
CA MET A 30 -19.89 -10.08 9.51
C MET A 30 -18.42 -9.65 9.54
N VAL A 31 -17.75 -9.72 10.70
CA VAL A 31 -16.30 -9.44 10.80
C VAL A 31 -15.49 -10.39 9.93
N LEU A 32 -15.82 -11.69 9.90
CA LEU A 32 -15.15 -12.66 9.05
C LEU A 32 -15.40 -12.39 7.56
N ILE A 33 -16.62 -12.00 7.17
CA ILE A 33 -16.94 -11.62 5.79
C ILE A 33 -16.14 -10.38 5.38
N PHE A 34 -16.11 -9.32 6.20
CA PHE A 34 -15.31 -8.12 5.93
C PHE A 34 -13.79 -8.37 5.98
N SER A 35 -13.33 -9.37 6.73
CA SER A 35 -11.92 -9.77 6.73
C SER A 35 -11.57 -10.64 5.51
N SER A 36 -12.55 -11.33 4.91
CA SER A 36 -12.38 -12.17 3.73
C SER A 36 -12.62 -11.44 2.40
N VAL A 37 -13.33 -10.31 2.44
CA VAL A 37 -13.52 -9.41 1.31
C VAL A 37 -12.32 -8.47 1.25
N ASP A 38 -11.24 -8.97 0.66
CA ASP A 38 -10.19 -8.11 0.12
C ASP A 38 -10.80 -7.37 -1.08
N ILE A 39 -11.26 -6.12 -0.84
CA ILE A 39 -11.90 -5.26 -1.85
C ILE A 39 -10.81 -4.61 -2.72
N TRP A 40 -10.05 -5.43 -3.43
CA TRP A 40 -9.29 -4.99 -4.60
C TRP A 40 -9.97 -5.60 -5.83
N GLY A 41 -10.91 -4.83 -6.37
CA GLY A 41 -11.56 -5.14 -7.65
C GLY A 41 -10.64 -4.82 -8.83
N ASP A 42 -10.60 -5.81 -9.74
CA ASP A 42 -10.36 -5.80 -11.20
C ASP A 42 -9.04 -5.19 -11.70
N ASP A 43 -8.14 -5.87 -12.43
CA ASP A 43 -8.19 -7.14 -13.17
C ASP A 43 -6.81 -7.84 -13.05
N GLU A 44 -6.71 -8.92 -12.29
CA GLU A 44 -5.48 -9.72 -12.22
C GLU A 44 -5.65 -10.97 -13.09
N ASP A 45 -5.06 -10.92 -14.28
CA ASP A 45 -4.82 -12.09 -15.12
C ASP A 45 -4.01 -13.15 -14.33
N GLY A 46 -4.69 -14.06 -13.62
CA GLY A 46 -4.15 -15.37 -13.23
C GLY A 46 -2.90 -15.42 -12.34
N ILE A 47 -2.53 -14.34 -11.64
CA ILE A 47 -1.41 -14.36 -10.68
C ILE A 47 -1.94 -14.63 -9.27
N THR A 48 -2.13 -15.92 -8.93
CA THR A 48 -2.25 -16.31 -7.51
C THR A 48 -0.88 -16.21 -6.84
N GLU A 49 -0.82 -16.11 -5.51
CA GLU A 49 0.45 -16.06 -4.75
C GLU A 49 1.37 -17.26 -5.04
N ASP A 50 0.78 -18.38 -5.48
CA ASP A 50 1.46 -19.62 -5.88
C ASP A 50 2.05 -19.56 -7.31
N ASN A 51 1.60 -18.60 -8.12
CA ASN A 51 1.91 -18.46 -9.54
C ASN A 51 2.71 -17.18 -9.85
N CYS A 52 3.07 -16.42 -8.81
CA CYS A 52 3.91 -15.25 -8.96
C CYS A 52 5.34 -15.71 -9.26
N SER A 53 5.83 -15.40 -10.47
CA SER A 53 7.24 -15.59 -10.80
C SER A 53 8.07 -14.92 -9.71
N ARG A 54 8.99 -15.64 -9.07
CA ARG A 54 9.91 -15.03 -8.10
C ARG A 54 10.79 -13.96 -8.75
N ASP A 55 10.89 -14.01 -10.08
CA ASP A 55 11.57 -13.06 -10.93
C ASP A 55 10.54 -12.17 -11.65
N CYS A 56 9.88 -11.31 -10.89
CA CYS A 56 9.07 -10.22 -11.45
C CYS A 56 9.95 -8.98 -11.64
N HIS A 57 10.01 -8.46 -12.87
CA HIS A 57 10.77 -7.25 -13.20
C HIS A 57 9.84 -6.20 -13.82
N ILE A 58 9.88 -4.98 -13.28
CA ILE A 58 9.18 -3.82 -13.84
C ILE A 58 10.24 -2.82 -14.32
N VAL A 59 10.27 -2.53 -15.62
CA VAL A 59 11.12 -1.47 -16.18
C VAL A 59 10.30 -0.19 -16.19
N LEU A 60 10.77 0.86 -15.53
CA LEU A 60 10.23 2.21 -15.69
C LEU A 60 11.25 3.03 -16.47
N ALA A 61 10.82 3.59 -17.60
CA ALA A 61 11.65 4.42 -18.46
C ALA A 61 10.94 5.75 -18.75
N GLU A 62 11.71 6.83 -18.76
CA GLU A 62 11.28 8.15 -19.23
C GLU A 62 12.28 8.62 -20.29
N ASN A 63 11.89 9.59 -21.10
CA ASN A 63 12.72 10.16 -22.17
C ASN A 63 13.11 9.12 -23.25
N ILE A 64 12.13 8.32 -23.68
CA ILE A 64 12.30 7.41 -24.81
C ILE A 64 12.33 8.27 -26.09
N PRO A 65 13.40 8.21 -26.91
CA PRO A 65 13.44 8.93 -28.18
C PRO A 65 12.28 8.50 -29.06
N GLU A 66 11.70 9.40 -29.88
CA GLU A 66 10.56 9.08 -30.77
C GLU A 66 10.83 7.88 -31.70
N GLU A 67 12.10 7.63 -32.01
CA GLU A 67 12.58 6.50 -32.83
C GLU A 67 12.48 5.13 -32.14
N PHE A 68 12.32 5.08 -30.81
CA PHE A 68 12.08 3.86 -30.05
C PHE A 68 10.59 3.75 -29.69
N SER A 69 9.78 3.32 -30.65
CA SER A 69 8.41 2.91 -30.35
C SER A 69 8.43 1.55 -29.64
N LEU A 70 8.31 1.58 -28.31
CA LEU A 70 7.84 0.41 -27.59
C LEU A 70 6.46 0.07 -28.18
N HIS A 71 6.21 -1.18 -28.54
CA HIS A 71 4.90 -1.60 -29.03
C HIS A 71 3.88 -1.36 -27.90
N VAL A 72 3.21 -0.21 -27.96
CA VAL A 72 2.15 0.19 -27.04
C VAL A 72 0.87 -0.40 -27.60
N ASP A 73 0.63 -1.68 -27.32
CA ASP A 73 -0.72 -2.23 -27.35
C ASP A 73 -1.50 -1.68 -26.13
N GLY A 74 -1.86 -0.40 -26.22
CA GLY A 74 -2.93 0.20 -25.41
C GLY A 74 -2.60 0.73 -24.01
N ARG A 75 -1.37 0.62 -23.49
CA ARG A 75 -1.04 1.19 -22.17
C ARG A 75 -0.44 2.58 -22.28
N HIS A 76 -1.23 3.58 -21.87
CA HIS A 76 -0.78 4.95 -21.63
C HIS A 76 0.57 4.93 -20.87
N SER A 77 1.58 5.61 -21.42
CA SER A 77 2.88 5.73 -20.77
C SER A 77 2.69 6.40 -19.41
N LEU A 78 2.79 5.62 -18.33
CA LEU A 78 2.73 6.15 -16.98
C LEU A 78 4.00 6.98 -16.74
N PRO A 79 3.90 8.25 -16.28
CA PRO A 79 5.09 9.03 -15.96
C PRO A 79 5.96 8.28 -14.94
N LEU A 80 7.28 8.26 -15.17
CA LEU A 80 8.24 7.56 -14.30
C LEU A 80 8.07 7.95 -12.83
N ALA A 81 7.85 9.25 -12.56
CA ALA A 81 7.59 9.75 -11.21
C ALA A 81 6.38 9.04 -10.58
N VAL A 82 5.27 8.89 -11.31
CA VAL A 82 4.05 8.24 -10.81
C VAL A 82 4.27 6.75 -10.56
N GLY A 83 4.90 6.06 -11.50
CA GLY A 83 5.21 4.64 -11.33
C GLY A 83 6.14 4.39 -10.14
N PHE A 84 7.21 5.18 -10.03
CA PHE A 84 8.17 5.03 -8.94
C PHE A 84 7.54 5.31 -7.57
N HIS A 85 6.70 6.34 -7.49
CA HIS A 85 5.88 6.65 -6.33
C HIS A 85 4.95 5.50 -5.92
N SER A 86 4.25 4.89 -6.88
CA SER A 86 3.38 3.74 -6.63
C SER A 86 4.15 2.54 -6.06
N LEU A 87 5.35 2.26 -6.59
CA LEU A 87 6.19 1.17 -6.08
C LEU A 87 6.62 1.39 -4.62
N LEU A 88 6.95 2.62 -4.24
CA LEU A 88 7.28 2.95 -2.85
C LEU A 88 6.05 2.80 -1.93
N ASP A 89 4.87 3.12 -2.42
CA ASP A 89 3.61 2.97 -1.67
C ASP A 89 3.28 1.49 -1.46
N GLN A 90 3.60 0.62 -2.42
CA GLN A 90 3.35 -0.83 -2.32
C GLN A 90 4.40 -1.60 -1.51
N ALA A 91 5.60 -1.03 -1.30
CA ALA A 91 6.70 -1.71 -0.62
C ALA A 91 6.32 -2.24 0.78
N LYS A 92 6.63 -3.53 1.03
CA LYS A 92 6.32 -4.20 2.31
C LYS A 92 7.55 -4.52 3.16
N THR A 93 8.67 -4.86 2.54
CA THR A 93 9.83 -5.44 3.25
C THR A 93 11.06 -4.54 3.22
N SER A 94 11.54 -4.21 2.02
CA SER A 94 12.73 -3.37 1.85
C SER A 94 12.74 -2.64 0.52
N VAL A 95 13.39 -1.48 0.50
CA VAL A 95 13.69 -0.71 -0.70
C VAL A 95 15.19 -0.44 -0.72
N GLN A 96 15.83 -0.76 -1.85
CA GLN A 96 17.23 -0.42 -2.11
C GLN A 96 17.27 0.57 -3.26
N VAL A 97 17.85 1.75 -3.04
CA VAL A 97 17.99 2.77 -4.08
C VAL A 97 19.45 3.09 -4.28
N VAL A 98 19.86 3.05 -5.55
CA VAL A 98 21.22 3.38 -5.99
C VAL A 98 21.13 4.62 -6.85
N SER A 99 21.84 5.67 -6.44
CA SER A 99 22.02 6.86 -7.28
C SER A 99 23.42 7.40 -7.05
N SER A 100 24.07 7.90 -8.10
CA SER A 100 25.40 8.50 -7.99
C SER A 100 25.40 9.77 -7.14
N VAL A 101 24.32 10.55 -7.24
CA VAL A 101 24.12 11.83 -6.57
C VAL A 101 22.70 11.88 -5.97
N TRP A 102 22.61 12.44 -4.78
CA TRP A 102 21.36 12.73 -4.09
C TRP A 102 21.20 14.24 -3.96
N ASN A 103 20.18 14.78 -4.62
CA ASN A 103 19.79 16.19 -4.59
C ASN A 103 18.26 16.26 -4.72
N LEU A 104 17.58 15.72 -3.70
CA LEU A 104 16.13 15.62 -3.65
C LEU A 104 15.51 16.75 -2.84
N ASN A 105 16.32 17.48 -2.07
CA ASN A 105 15.84 18.61 -1.30
C ASN A 105 15.80 19.88 -2.14
N SER A 106 14.78 20.73 -1.93
CA SER A 106 14.62 21.98 -2.69
C SER A 106 14.93 23.25 -1.86
N TRP A 107 15.65 23.13 -0.75
CA TRP A 107 15.96 24.26 0.12
C TRP A 107 16.80 25.33 -0.59
N GLY A 108 16.37 26.60 -0.50
CA GLY A 108 17.12 27.75 -1.00
C GLY A 108 16.96 28.06 -2.49
N LEU A 109 16.06 27.38 -3.20
CA LEU A 109 15.68 27.70 -4.58
C LEU A 109 14.39 28.53 -4.60
N ASP A 110 14.47 29.80 -4.99
CA ASP A 110 13.29 30.64 -5.23
C ASP A 110 13.36 31.30 -6.62
N PRO A 111 12.41 30.99 -7.53
CA PRO A 111 11.29 30.06 -7.39
C PRO A 111 11.74 28.59 -7.51
N VAL A 112 11.14 27.70 -6.72
CA VAL A 112 11.45 26.26 -6.77
C VAL A 112 11.06 25.66 -8.13
N PRO A 113 12.01 25.10 -8.91
CA PRO A 113 11.71 24.42 -10.17
C PRO A 113 10.76 23.22 -9.98
N SER A 114 9.94 22.90 -10.98
CA SER A 114 9.00 21.76 -10.93
C SER A 114 9.70 20.43 -10.64
N ALA A 115 10.85 20.18 -11.25
CA ALA A 115 11.68 18.99 -10.99
C ALA A 115 12.16 18.92 -9.53
N ALA A 116 12.53 20.07 -8.93
CA ALA A 116 12.92 20.12 -7.53
C ALA A 116 11.75 19.81 -6.59
N LYS A 117 10.51 20.20 -6.93
CA LYS A 117 9.30 19.80 -6.19
C LYS A 117 9.07 18.29 -6.26
N GLN A 118 9.29 17.66 -7.41
CA GLN A 118 9.20 16.20 -7.55
C GLN A 118 10.26 15.47 -6.72
N GLY A 119 11.50 15.98 -6.71
CA GLY A 119 12.56 15.49 -5.82
C GLY A 119 12.16 15.54 -4.35
N GLN A 120 11.58 16.67 -3.91
CA GLN A 120 11.14 16.85 -2.52
C GLN A 120 10.05 15.84 -2.14
N LEU A 121 9.09 15.60 -3.02
CA LEU A 121 8.04 14.61 -2.82
C LEU A 121 8.62 13.18 -2.72
N LEU A 122 9.58 12.85 -3.57
CA LEU A 122 10.28 11.57 -3.51
C LEU A 122 11.01 11.40 -2.16
N PHE A 123 11.71 12.43 -1.70
CA PHE A 123 12.41 12.41 -0.42
C PHE A 123 11.45 12.16 0.75
N GLN A 124 10.27 12.79 0.75
CA GLN A 124 9.23 12.57 1.75
C GLN A 124 8.71 11.12 1.74
N ARG A 125 8.48 10.54 0.56
CA ARG A 125 8.05 9.13 0.46
C ARG A 125 9.12 8.15 0.92
N LEU A 126 10.39 8.40 0.61
CA LEU A 126 11.49 7.58 1.12
C LEU A 126 11.55 7.62 2.66
N GLN A 127 11.30 8.77 3.26
CA GLN A 127 11.23 8.89 4.72
C GLN A 127 10.04 8.16 5.34
N SER A 128 8.89 8.12 4.64
CA SER A 128 7.68 7.44 5.13
C SER A 128 7.78 5.91 5.16
N LEU A 129 8.82 5.33 4.52
CA LEU A 129 9.09 3.89 4.56
C LEU A 129 9.46 3.39 5.97
N ARG A 130 10.28 4.16 6.72
CA ARG A 130 10.74 3.74 8.05
C ARG A 130 9.58 3.55 9.05
N PRO A 131 8.65 4.52 9.20
CA PRO A 131 7.45 4.34 10.03
C PRO A 131 6.58 3.15 9.64
N ARG A 132 6.59 2.75 8.36
CA ARG A 132 5.85 1.59 7.84
C ARG A 132 6.55 0.26 8.09
N GLY A 133 7.71 0.24 8.74
CA GLY A 133 8.52 -0.96 8.95
C GLY A 133 9.28 -1.45 7.71
N VAL A 134 9.33 -0.64 6.64
CA VAL A 134 10.04 -0.98 5.41
C VAL A 134 11.52 -0.58 5.53
N LYS A 135 12.43 -1.53 5.30
CA LYS A 135 13.88 -1.28 5.39
C LYS A 135 14.37 -0.47 4.19
N LEU A 136 14.85 0.74 4.41
CA LEU A 136 15.43 1.57 3.35
C LEU A 136 16.97 1.48 3.37
N LYS A 137 17.58 1.11 2.24
CA LYS A 137 19.02 1.18 2.04
C LYS A 137 19.34 2.07 0.84
N ILE A 138 20.15 3.08 1.11
CA ILE A 138 20.61 4.05 0.13
C ILE A 138 22.07 3.78 -0.19
N ILE A 139 22.39 3.71 -1.48
CA ILE A 139 23.75 3.53 -2.01
C ILE A 139 24.06 4.77 -2.85
N SER A 140 25.19 5.40 -2.56
CA SER A 140 25.66 6.59 -3.26
C SER A 140 27.15 6.54 -3.50
N SER A 141 27.60 7.03 -4.66
CA SER A 141 29.02 7.33 -4.88
C SER A 141 29.44 8.61 -4.16
N TRP A 142 28.54 9.60 -4.07
CA TRP A 142 28.81 10.88 -3.44
C TRP A 142 28.11 10.97 -2.08
N THR A 143 28.88 11.11 -0.99
CA THR A 143 28.32 11.11 0.38
C THR A 143 28.04 12.50 0.94
N ASN A 144 28.48 13.57 0.25
CA ASN A 144 28.31 14.95 0.72
C ASN A 144 26.95 15.55 0.34
N SER A 145 25.88 14.78 0.53
CA SER A 145 24.49 15.17 0.28
C SER A 145 23.82 15.54 1.61
N THR A 146 22.99 16.57 1.64
CA THR A 146 22.28 16.97 2.88
C THR A 146 21.27 15.90 3.31
N GLU A 147 20.69 15.20 2.34
CA GLU A 147 19.74 14.10 2.49
C GLU A 147 20.37 12.87 3.18
N LEU A 148 21.67 12.67 2.99
CA LEU A 148 22.41 11.53 3.57
C LEU A 148 22.95 11.84 4.97
N LYS A 149 23.08 13.13 5.32
CA LYS A 149 23.55 13.58 6.63
C LYS A 149 22.46 13.51 7.70
N ALA A 150 21.19 13.62 7.32
CA ALA A 150 20.03 13.62 8.23
C ALA A 150 19.59 12.21 8.69
N ARG A 151 20.54 11.28 8.87
CA ARG A 151 20.26 9.86 9.11
C ARG A 151 19.53 9.59 10.42
#